data_AF-A0A0B1RYT8-F1
#
_entry.id   AF-A0A0B1RYT8-F1
#
_cell.length_a   1.000
_cell.length_b   1.000
_cell.length_c   1.000
_cell.angle_alpha   90.00
_cell.angle_beta   90.00
_cell.angle_gamma   90.00
#
_symmetry.space_group_name_H-M   'P 1'
#
loop_
_entity.id
_entity.type
_entity.pdbx_description
1 polymer ?
#
loop_
_entity_poly.entity_id
_entity_poly.type
_entity_poly.pdbx_seq_one_letter_code
_entity_poly.pdbx_strand_id
1 'polypeptide(L)'
;MHMPKTIKQYIHRVGRTARAGRVGRSISLVGEEERKLLKEIINTNPDRSLKQRQHASSSEVVEAYRQRIDSLEDSIRQIDLEEKEEKELRLAESALKKTEEKLETGTSEREGRVWFKKATEG
;
A
#
# COMPACT_ATOMS: atom_id res chain seq x y z
N MET A 1 -6.12 6.87 10.23
CA MET A 1 -5.29 5.88 10.97
C MET A 1 -5.33 6.27 12.44
N HIS A 2 -6.11 5.59 13.28
CA HIS A 2 -6.23 5.93 14.71
C HIS A 2 -5.60 4.86 15.59
N MET A 3 -5.24 5.28 16.80
CA MET A 3 -4.83 4.36 17.84
C MET A 3 -6.01 3.43 18.19
N PRO A 4 -5.77 2.13 18.39
CA PRO A 4 -6.84 1.20 18.74
C PRO A 4 -7.45 1.61 20.08
N LYS A 5 -8.72 1.28 20.34
CA LYS A 5 -9.40 1.72 21.58
C LYS A 5 -9.03 0.89 22.81
N THR A 6 -8.40 -0.26 22.62
CA THR A 6 -8.08 -1.23 23.68
C THR A 6 -6.63 -1.71 23.60
N ILE A 7 -6.05 -2.05 24.76
CA ILE A 7 -4.67 -2.53 24.84
C ILE A 7 -4.45 -3.87 24.14
N LYS A 8 -5.41 -4.80 24.20
CA LYS A 8 -5.32 -6.10 23.51
C LYS A 8 -5.18 -5.93 22.00
N GLN A 9 -5.97 -5.02 21.41
CA GLN A 9 -5.86 -4.69 20.00
C GLN A 9 -4.52 -4.03 19.67
N TYR A 10 -4.01 -3.15 20.54
CA TYR A 10 -2.67 -2.59 20.39
C TYR A 10 -1.59 -3.67 20.33
N ILE A 11 -1.58 -4.60 21.27
CA ILE A 11 -0.62 -5.72 21.34
C ILE A 11 -0.68 -6.56 20.05
N HIS A 12 -1.87 -6.90 19.56
CA HIS A 12 -2.01 -7.64 18.31
C HIS A 12 -1.50 -6.88 17.09
N ARG A 13 -1.65 -5.54 17.06
CA ARG A 13 -1.13 -4.71 15.96
C ARG A 13 0.39 -4.65 15.98
N VAL A 14 1.00 -4.37 17.12
CA VAL A 14 2.46 -4.24 17.23
C VAL A 14 3.17 -5.60 17.17
N GLY A 15 2.52 -6.67 17.65
CA GLY A 15 3.07 -8.04 17.65
C GLY A 15 3.30 -8.62 16.25
N ARG A 16 2.75 -8.01 15.19
CA ARG A 16 2.98 -8.42 13.79
C ARG A 16 4.22 -7.80 13.14
N THR A 17 4.94 -6.95 13.86
CA THR A 17 6.05 -6.15 13.28
C THR A 17 7.38 -6.87 13.23
N ALA A 18 7.66 -7.78 14.17
CA ALA A 18 8.89 -8.57 14.16
C ALA A 18 8.72 -9.81 13.26
N ARG A 19 9.73 -10.10 12.44
CA ARG A 19 9.82 -11.31 11.59
C ARG A 19 11.12 -12.04 11.92
N ALA A 20 11.18 -13.35 11.69
CA ALA A 20 12.35 -14.17 12.03
C ALA A 20 13.67 -13.50 11.59
N GLY A 21 14.55 -13.21 12.55
CA GLY A 21 15.86 -12.58 12.33
C GLY A 21 15.87 -11.07 12.08
N ARG A 22 14.73 -10.37 12.06
CA ARG A 22 14.64 -8.92 11.83
C ARG A 22 13.94 -8.19 12.97
N VAL A 23 14.56 -7.12 13.45
CA VAL A 23 13.97 -6.22 14.46
C VAL A 23 12.79 -5.47 13.83
N GLY A 24 11.59 -5.66 14.41
CA GLY A 24 10.40 -4.91 14.05
C GLY A 24 10.32 -3.59 14.82
N ARG A 25 9.87 -2.51 14.17
CA ARG A 25 9.62 -1.22 14.83
C ARG A 25 8.20 -0.77 14.55
N SER A 26 7.44 -0.49 15.61
CA SER A 26 6.10 0.09 15.53
C SER A 26 6.13 1.57 15.92
N ILE A 27 5.56 2.43 15.09
CA ILE A 27 5.38 3.85 15.39
C ILE A 27 3.88 4.12 15.56
N SER A 28 3.53 4.76 16.67
CA SER A 28 2.15 5.09 17.03
C SER A 28 2.04 6.59 17.24
N LEU A 29 1.13 7.23 16.51
CA LEU A 29 0.78 8.64 16.71
C LEU A 29 -0.38 8.69 17.70
N VAL A 30 -0.23 9.44 18.79
CA VAL A 30 -1.17 9.48 19.91
C VAL A 30 -1.63 10.92 20.08
N GLY A 31 -2.93 11.15 20.03
CA GLY A 31 -3.54 12.45 20.35
C GLY A 31 -3.93 12.53 21.83
N GLU A 32 -4.63 13.61 22.20
CA GLU A 32 -5.11 13.79 23.57
C GLU A 32 -6.16 12.74 23.96
N GLU A 33 -7.03 12.32 23.03
CA GLU A 33 -8.09 11.34 23.30
C GLU A 33 -7.54 9.97 23.73
N GLU A 34 -6.40 9.55 23.17
CA GLU A 34 -5.81 8.24 23.46
C GLU A 34 -4.78 8.26 24.59
N ARG A 35 -4.64 9.39 25.29
CA ARG A 35 -3.73 9.54 26.45
C ARG A 35 -4.00 8.52 27.55
N LYS A 36 -5.27 8.12 27.76
CA LYS A 36 -5.64 7.08 28.74
C LYS A 36 -5.03 5.73 28.37
N LEU A 37 -5.15 5.34 27.10
CA LEU A 37 -4.59 4.09 26.59
C LEU A 37 -3.06 4.11 26.61
N LEU A 38 -2.45 5.25 26.27
CA LEU A 38 -0.99 5.41 26.36
C LEU A 38 -0.49 5.12 27.78
N LYS A 39 -1.15 5.66 28.81
CA LYS A 39 -0.80 5.36 30.22
C LYS A 39 -0.91 3.88 30.54
N GLU A 40 -1.95 3.20 30.04
CA GLU A 40 -2.15 1.76 30.23
C GLU A 40 -1.03 0.93 29.56
N ILE A 41 -0.62 1.31 28.35
CA ILE A 41 0.49 0.68 27.63
C ILE A 41 1.80 0.84 28.41
N ILE A 42 2.07 2.03 28.94
CA ILE A 42 3.28 2.30 29.75
C ILE A 42 3.29 1.46 31.02
N ASN A 43 2.15 1.39 31.73
CA ASN A 43 2.03 0.63 32.97
C ASN A 43 2.18 -0.89 32.76
N THR A 44 1.82 -1.38 31.57
CA THR A 44 1.99 -2.78 31.18
C THR A 44 3.44 -3.12 30.86
N ASN A 45 4.26 -2.11 30.53
CA ASN A 45 5.67 -2.31 30.20
C ASN A 45 6.50 -2.50 31.49
N PRO A 46 7.28 -3.60 31.62
CA PRO A 46 7.96 -3.94 32.87
C PRO A 46 9.00 -2.91 33.30
N ASP A 47 9.68 -2.27 32.34
CA ASP A 47 10.69 -1.25 32.64
C ASP A 47 10.10 0.13 32.97
N ARG A 48 8.78 0.32 32.78
CA ARG A 48 8.00 1.58 32.95
C ARG A 48 8.62 2.86 32.36
N SER A 49 9.72 2.75 31.65
CA SER A 49 10.53 3.87 31.18
C SER A 49 10.20 4.11 29.72
N LEU A 50 9.44 5.17 29.48
CA LEU A 50 9.46 5.80 28.17
C LEU A 50 10.56 6.85 28.17
N LYS A 51 11.49 6.75 27.22
CA LYS A 51 12.37 7.87 26.88
C LYS A 51 11.53 8.96 26.25
N GLN A 52 10.88 9.77 27.08
CA GLN A 52 10.08 10.91 26.64
C GLN A 52 11.04 12.01 26.19
N ARG A 53 11.20 12.13 24.87
CA ARG A 53 11.92 13.25 24.27
C ARG A 53 10.90 14.30 23.86
N GLN A 54 11.02 15.49 24.43
CA GLN A 54 10.34 16.66 23.90
C GLN A 54 11.07 17.05 22.62
N HIS A 55 10.55 16.60 21.49
CA HIS A 55 10.95 17.12 20.21
C HIS A 55 10.17 18.42 20.02
N ALA A 56 10.71 19.55 20.50
CA ALA A 56 10.37 20.82 19.88
C ALA A 56 10.68 20.60 18.40
N SER A 57 9.65 20.62 17.55
CA SER A 57 9.76 20.30 16.13
C SER A 57 10.94 21.07 15.57
N SER A 58 12.10 20.42 15.43
CA SER A 58 13.29 21.12 14.93
C SER A 58 12.93 21.47 13.51
N SER A 59 12.65 22.75 13.26
CA SER A 59 12.11 23.22 11.98
C SER A 59 12.96 22.70 10.83
N GLU A 60 14.27 22.62 11.04
CA GLU A 60 15.25 22.05 10.12
C GLU A 60 14.96 20.60 9.70
N VAL A 61 14.56 19.72 10.63
CA VAL A 61 14.27 18.32 10.30
C VAL A 61 13.00 18.23 9.47
N VAL A 62 11.97 18.99 9.83
CA VAL A 62 10.72 19.04 9.07
C VAL A 62 10.99 19.58 7.66
N GLU A 63 11.80 20.62 7.55
CA GLU A 63 12.17 21.23 6.28
C GLU A 63 13.00 20.29 5.40
N ALA A 64 13.97 19.58 5.98
CA ALA A 64 14.75 18.58 5.26
C ALA A 64 13.88 17.44 4.71
N TYR A 65 12.90 16.97 5.49
CA TYR A 65 11.96 15.96 5.00
C TYR A 65 11.00 16.51 3.94
N ARG A 66 10.55 17.76 4.05
CA ARG A 66 9.78 18.43 2.98
C ARG A 66 10.57 18.48 1.68
N GLN A 67 11.78 19.02 1.72
CA GLN A 67 12.66 19.08 0.55
C GLN A 67 12.88 17.70 -0.07
N ARG A 68 13.03 16.66 0.77
CA ARG A 68 13.15 15.29 0.28
C ARG A 68 11.87 14.82 -0.42
N ILE A 69 10.69 15.09 0.14
CA ILE A 69 9.40 14.74 -0.48
C ILE A 69 9.24 15.47 -1.81
N ASP A 70 9.51 16.77 -1.84
CA ASP A 70 9.38 17.61 -3.04
C ASP A 70 10.34 17.11 -4.15
N SER A 71 11.57 16.73 -3.79
CA SER A 71 12.54 16.18 -4.75
C SER A 71 12.10 14.85 -5.40
N LEU A 72 11.18 14.11 -4.77
CA LEU A 72 10.66 12.85 -5.32
C LEU A 72 9.51 13.07 -6.29
N GLU A 73 8.89 14.26 -6.29
CA GLU A 73 7.69 14.53 -7.07
C GLU A 73 7.95 14.37 -8.58
N ASP A 74 9.06 14.91 -9.08
CA ASP A 74 9.42 14.83 -10.49
C ASP A 74 9.72 13.39 -10.93
N SER A 75 10.40 12.61 -10.09
CA SER A 75 10.64 11.19 -10.37
C SER A 75 9.33 10.39 -10.42
N ILE A 76 8.39 10.67 -9.53
CA ILE A 76 7.07 10.03 -9.54
C ILE A 76 6.30 10.39 -10.81
N ARG A 77 6.34 11.67 -11.23
CA ARG A 77 5.70 12.13 -12.47
C ARG A 77 6.29 11.46 -13.71
N GLN A 78 7.61 11.30 -13.78
CA GLN A 78 8.25 10.57 -14.88
C GLN A 78 7.78 9.13 -14.95
N ILE A 79 7.80 8.41 -13.82
CA ILE A 79 7.36 7.01 -13.76
C ILE A 79 5.90 6.88 -14.21
N ASP A 80 5.00 7.76 -13.74
CA ASP A 80 3.58 7.71 -14.13
C ASP A 80 3.37 8.00 -15.64
N LEU A 81 4.21 8.85 -16.24
CA LEU A 81 4.18 9.09 -17.68
C LEU A 81 4.69 7.86 -18.45
N GLU A 82 5.83 7.32 -18.07
CA GLU A 82 6.42 6.13 -18.68
C GLU A 82 5.46 4.92 -18.59
N GLU A 83 4.80 4.71 -17.44
CA GLU A 83 3.80 3.66 -17.27
C GLU A 83 2.57 3.84 -18.19
N LYS A 84 2.16 5.10 -18.45
CA LYS A 84 1.07 5.40 -19.39
C LYS A 84 1.48 5.12 -20.83
N GLU A 85 2.65 5.59 -21.23
CA GLU A 85 3.21 5.38 -22.57
C GLU A 85 3.40 3.88 -22.86
N GLU A 86 3.98 3.13 -21.91
CA GLU A 86 4.16 1.69 -22.02
C GLU A 86 2.81 0.96 -22.14
N LYS A 87 1.80 1.41 -21.39
CA LYS A 87 0.44 0.86 -21.47
C LYS A 87 -0.20 1.11 -22.85
N GLU A 88 -0.04 2.29 -23.42
CA GLU A 88 -0.57 2.63 -24.74
C GLU A 88 0.13 1.85 -25.85
N LEU A 89 1.46 1.75 -25.79
CA LEU A 89 2.25 0.93 -26.72
C LEU A 89 1.81 -0.53 -26.68
N ARG A 90 1.67 -1.11 -25.49
CA ARG A 90 1.23 -2.49 -25.32
C ARG A 90 -0.17 -2.74 -25.93
N LEU A 91 -1.08 -1.78 -25.82
CA LEU A 91 -2.40 -1.88 -26.43
C LEU A 91 -2.31 -1.88 -27.96
N ALA A 92 -1.53 -0.94 -28.52
CA ALA A 92 -1.30 -0.85 -29.97
C ALA A 92 -0.65 -2.12 -30.52
N GLU A 93 0.42 -2.61 -29.88
CA GLU A 93 1.09 -3.86 -30.26
C GLU A 93 0.13 -5.05 -30.21
N SER A 94 -0.67 -5.17 -29.15
CA SER A 94 -1.63 -6.26 -29.03
C SER A 94 -2.73 -6.21 -30.11
N ALA A 95 -3.10 -5.02 -30.59
CA ALA A 95 -4.05 -4.85 -31.67
C ALA A 95 -3.43 -5.24 -33.02
N LEU A 96 -2.21 -4.78 -33.31
CA LEU A 96 -1.45 -5.14 -34.51
C LEU A 96 -1.22 -6.66 -34.59
N LYS A 97 -0.80 -7.28 -33.49
CA LYS A 97 -0.61 -8.72 -33.42
C LYS A 97 -1.91 -9.49 -33.72
N LYS A 98 -3.04 -9.07 -33.15
CA LYS A 98 -4.35 -9.68 -33.44
C LYS A 98 -4.75 -9.53 -34.91
N THR A 99 -4.46 -8.39 -35.54
CA THR A 99 -4.74 -8.20 -36.97
C THR A 99 -3.85 -9.07 -37.85
N GLU A 100 -2.57 -9.20 -37.52
CA GLU A 100 -1.61 -10.06 -38.20
C GLU A 100 -2.00 -11.54 -38.08
N GLU A 101 -2.30 -12.01 -36.86
CA GLU A 101 -2.81 -13.36 -36.60
C GLU A 101 -4.06 -13.67 -37.44
N LYS A 102 -5.01 -12.72 -37.55
CA LYS A 102 -6.23 -12.88 -38.36
C LYS A 102 -5.95 -12.94 -39.87
N LEU A 103 -4.98 -12.16 -40.35
CA LEU A 103 -4.53 -12.15 -41.75
C LEU A 103 -3.84 -13.48 -42.11
N GLU A 104 -2.96 -13.98 -41.24
CA GLU A 104 -2.25 -15.25 -41.44
C GLU A 104 -3.16 -16.46 -41.33
N THR A 105 -4.06 -16.50 -40.34
CA THR A 105 -4.95 -17.65 -40.12
C THR A 105 -6.18 -17.67 -41.03
N GLY A 106 -6.44 -16.61 -41.80
CA GLY A 106 -7.54 -16.54 -42.78
C GLY A 106 -8.95 -16.78 -42.21
N THR A 107 -9.11 -16.80 -40.88
CA THR A 107 -10.40 -17.08 -40.25
C THR A 107 -11.23 -15.81 -40.11
N SER A 108 -12.28 -15.71 -40.92
CA SER A 108 -13.43 -14.87 -40.59
C SER A 108 -13.98 -15.31 -39.23
N GLU A 109 -14.26 -14.32 -38.38
CA GLU A 109 -15.00 -14.39 -37.12
C GLU A 109 -15.57 -15.78 -36.78
N ARG A 110 -14.85 -16.57 -35.96
CA ARG A 110 -15.37 -17.84 -35.45
C ARG A 110 -16.69 -17.55 -34.74
N GLU A 111 -17.75 -18.17 -35.25
CA GLU A 111 -19.12 -18.06 -34.76
C GLU A 111 -19.14 -18.08 -33.22
N GLY A 112 -19.83 -17.08 -32.65
CA GLY A 112 -19.78 -16.76 -31.23
C GLY A 112 -20.08 -17.96 -30.33
N ARG A 113 -19.38 -18.01 -29.18
CA ARG A 113 -19.63 -19.02 -28.14
C ARG A 113 -21.09 -18.96 -27.70
N VAL A 114 -21.90 -19.92 -28.14
CA VAL A 114 -23.25 -20.12 -27.64
C VAL A 114 -23.16 -20.72 -26.23
N TRP A 115 -23.58 -19.95 -25.23
CA TRP A 115 -23.65 -20.41 -23.85
C TRP A 115 -24.81 -21.42 -23.70
N PHE A 116 -24.49 -22.72 -23.67
CA PHE A 116 -25.49 -23.74 -23.37
C PHE A 116 -25.76 -23.80 -21.86
N LYS A 117 -26.91 -23.28 -21.45
CA LYS A 117 -27.46 -23.52 -20.10
C LYS A 117 -28.10 -24.92 -20.13
N LYS A 118 -27.53 -25.90 -19.41
CA LYS A 118 -28.18 -27.20 -19.22
C LYS A 118 -29.48 -26.99 -18.43
N ALA A 119 -30.59 -27.54 -18.93
CA ALA A 119 -31.83 -27.62 -18.17
C ALA A 119 -31.61 -28.53 -16.95
N THR A 120 -31.95 -28.02 -15.76
CA THR A 120 -32.11 -28.80 -14.54
C THR A 120 -33.41 -29.58 -14.64
N GLU A 121 -33.31 -30.90 -14.82
CA GLU A 121 -34.37 -31.88 -14.53
C GLU A 121 -34.17 -32.41 -13.11
N GLY A 122 -35.26 -32.51 -12.34
CA GLY A 122 -35.32 -33.17 -11.03
C GLY A 122 -36.06 -32.36 -9.98
#